data_AF-Q5J1A2-F1
#
_entry.id   AF-Q5J1A2-F1
#
_cell.length_a   1.000
_cell.length_b   1.000
_cell.length_c   1.000
_cell.angle_alpha   90.00
_cell.angle_beta   90.00
_cell.angle_gamma   90.00
#
_symmetry.space_group_name_H-M   'P 1'
#
loop_
_entity.id
_entity.type
_entity.pdbx_description
1 polymer ?
#
loop_
_entity_poly.entity_id
_entity_poly.type
_entity_poly.pdbx_seq_one_letter_code
_entity_poly.pdbx_strand_id
1 'polypeptide(L)'
;GAPAAVSVFGANELTVDGGHITGGRAAGVAAMDGAIVHLQRATIRRGDAPAGGAVPGGAVPGGFGPLLDGWYGVDVSDSTVDLA
;
A
#
# COMPACT_ATOMS: atom_id res chain seq x y z
N GLY A 1 -10.27 -4.23 -6.36
CA GLY A 1 -9.61 -3.98 -5.06
C GLY A 1 -8.67 -2.80 -5.20
N ALA A 2 -8.39 -2.10 -4.10
CA ALA A 2 -7.49 -0.94 -4.08
C ALA A 2 -6.08 -1.31 -4.58
N PRO A 3 -5.34 -0.37 -5.19
CA PRO A 3 -4.01 -0.63 -5.74
C PRO A 3 -2.98 -1.07 -4.69
N ALA A 4 -2.97 -0.42 -3.52
CA ALA A 4 -2.19 -0.83 -2.36
C ALA A 4 -3.08 -1.08 -1.13
N ALA A 5 -2.58 -1.83 -0.14
CA ALA A 5 -3.28 -1.96 1.14
C ALA A 5 -3.18 -0.67 1.97
N VAL A 6 -2.04 0.02 1.87
CA VAL A 6 -1.79 1.34 2.44
C VAL A 6 -1.16 2.21 1.36
N SER A 7 -1.67 3.42 1.17
CA SER A 7 -1.08 4.39 0.24
C SER A 7 -0.86 5.74 0.89
N VAL A 8 0.33 6.31 0.68
CA VAL A 8 0.73 7.64 1.16
C VAL A 8 1.28 8.41 -0.04
N PHE A 9 0.66 9.55 -0.35
CA PHE A 9 0.98 10.36 -1.54
C PHE A 9 1.26 11.80 -1.13
N GLY A 10 2.19 12.49 -1.77
CA GLY A 10 2.45 13.90 -1.50
C GLY A 10 3.25 14.11 -0.21
N ALA A 11 3.24 15.34 0.29
CA ALA A 11 3.85 15.74 1.56
C ALA A 11 3.05 15.21 2.78
N ASN A 12 2.96 13.89 2.90
CA ASN A 12 2.27 13.17 3.96
C ASN A 12 3.22 12.20 4.67
N GLU A 13 2.95 11.98 5.94
CA GLU A 13 3.77 11.13 6.80
C GLU A 13 2.94 10.02 7.44
N LEU A 14 3.52 8.82 7.56
CA LEU A 14 2.90 7.68 8.23
C LEU A 14 3.92 6.95 9.09
N THR A 15 3.62 6.76 10.38
CA THR A 15 4.37 5.88 11.27
C THR A 15 3.50 4.72 11.71
N VAL A 16 4.01 3.51 11.60
CA VAL A 16 3.37 2.27 12.04
C VAL A 16 4.32 1.54 12.96
N ASP A 17 3.87 1.14 14.15
CA ASP A 17 4.61 0.30 15.08
C ASP A 17 3.81 -0.96 15.43
N GLY A 18 4.23 -2.09 14.85
CA GLY A 18 3.54 -3.37 14.90
C GLY A 18 2.41 -3.49 13.88
N GLY A 19 1.93 -4.72 13.67
CA GLY A 19 0.75 -4.99 12.85
C GLY A 19 1.01 -5.81 11.59
N HIS A 20 -0.08 -6.15 10.90
CA HIS A 20 -0.07 -6.93 9.67
C HIS A 20 -0.72 -6.11 8.55
N ILE A 21 0.08 -5.67 7.58
CA ILE A 21 -0.37 -5.01 6.37
C ILE A 21 -0.57 -6.11 5.33
N THR A 22 -1.82 -6.29 4.89
CA THR A 22 -2.20 -7.35 3.94
C THR A 22 -3.11 -6.82 2.85
N GLY A 23 -2.93 -7.30 1.63
CA GLY A 23 -3.75 -6.97 0.48
C GLY A 23 -3.06 -6.07 -0.53
N GLY A 24 -3.87 -5.27 -1.22
CA GLY A 24 -3.48 -4.45 -2.35
C GLY A 24 -3.32 -5.26 -3.63
N ARG A 25 -3.85 -4.72 -4.73
CA ARG A 25 -3.76 -5.37 -6.05
C ARG A 25 -2.32 -5.45 -6.53
N ALA A 26 -1.52 -4.42 -6.25
CA ALA A 26 -0.18 -4.25 -6.80
C ALA A 26 0.87 -3.82 -5.75
N ALA A 27 0.48 -3.36 -4.56
CA ALA A 27 1.44 -3.18 -3.47
C ALA A 27 0.85 -3.46 -2.08
N GLY A 28 1.67 -3.85 -1.11
CA GLY A 28 1.30 -3.79 0.30
C GLY A 28 1.23 -2.33 0.77
N VAL A 29 2.35 -1.63 0.66
CA VAL A 29 2.48 -0.19 0.97
C VAL A 29 2.95 0.55 -0.28
N ALA A 30 2.30 1.65 -0.64
CA ALA A 30 2.75 2.57 -1.70
C ALA A 30 3.08 3.94 -1.09
N ALA A 31 4.29 4.44 -1.31
CA ALA A 31 4.76 5.76 -0.88
C ALA A 31 5.24 6.57 -2.09
N MET A 32 4.55 7.66 -2.42
CA MET A 32 4.75 8.40 -3.66
C MET A 32 4.75 9.92 -3.46
N ASP A 33 5.41 10.64 -4.38
CA ASP A 33 5.36 12.10 -4.51
C ASP A 33 5.79 12.89 -3.24
N GLY A 34 6.86 12.45 -2.58
CA GLY A 34 7.40 13.11 -1.38
C GLY A 34 6.90 12.56 -0.05
N ALA A 35 6.35 11.35 -0.03
CA ALA A 35 5.86 10.71 1.18
C ALA A 35 7.00 10.25 2.11
N ILE A 36 6.75 10.27 3.42
CA ILE A 36 7.68 9.73 4.43
C ILE A 36 6.95 8.65 5.23
N VAL A 37 7.47 7.42 5.23
CA VAL A 37 6.85 6.29 5.92
C VAL A 37 7.86 5.59 6.81
N HIS A 38 7.51 5.34 8.07
CA HIS A 38 8.31 4.56 9.01
C HIS A 38 7.50 3.34 9.48
N LEU A 39 7.99 2.14 9.17
CA LEU A 39 7.33 0.88 9.48
C LEU A 39 8.20 0.08 10.44
N GLN A 40 7.80 0.03 11.70
CA GLN A 40 8.49 -0.71 12.75
C GLN A 40 7.71 -1.97 13.09
N ARG A 41 8.36 -3.12 13.18
CA ARG A 41 7.78 -4.42 13.57
C ARG A 41 6.52 -4.82 12.78
N ALA A 42 6.32 -4.23 11.60
CA ALA A 42 5.19 -4.51 10.74
C ALA A 42 5.50 -5.72 9.85
N THR A 43 4.49 -6.54 9.58
CA THR A 43 4.60 -7.58 8.54
C THR A 43 3.79 -7.17 7.33
N ILE A 44 4.37 -7.31 6.13
CA ILE A 44 3.71 -6.94 4.88
C ILE A 44 3.60 -8.19 4.03
N ARG A 45 2.38 -8.58 3.67
CA ARG A 45 2.11 -9.75 2.82
C ARG A 45 1.07 -9.40 1.78
N ARG A 46 1.12 -10.07 0.62
CA ARG A 46 0.05 -9.96 -0.38
C ARG A 46 -1.27 -10.38 0.23
N GLY A 47 -1.23 -11.51 0.94
CA GLY A 47 -2.37 -12.14 1.58
C GLY A 47 -3.43 -12.59 0.59
N ASP A 48 -3.96 -13.78 0.84
CA ASP A 48 -5.06 -14.35 0.05
C ASP A 48 -6.42 -13.92 0.65
N ALA A 49 -6.40 -12.91 1.52
CA ALA A 49 -7.53 -12.54 2.34
C ALA A 49 -8.69 -12.10 1.44
N PRO A 50 -9.87 -12.73 1.54
CA PRO A 50 -11.04 -12.26 0.83
C PRO A 50 -11.36 -10.89 1.41
N ALA A 51 -11.07 -9.83 0.66
CA ALA A 51 -11.59 -8.52 0.97
C ALA A 51 -13.11 -8.68 1.04
N GLY A 52 -13.68 -8.56 2.24
CA GLY A 52 -15.11 -8.65 2.45
C GLY A 52 -15.82 -7.73 1.45
N GLY A 53 -16.68 -8.33 0.64
CA GLY A 53 -17.56 -7.61 -0.29
C GLY A 53 -16.88 -7.15 -1.58
N ALA A 54 -16.63 -8.07 -2.51
CA ALA A 54 -16.80 -7.73 -3.92
C ALA A 54 -18.30 -7.45 -4.13
N VAL A 55 -18.72 -6.20 -3.92
CA VAL A 55 -20.04 -5.76 -4.37
C VAL A 55 -20.01 -5.79 -5.91
N PRO A 56 -20.84 -6.58 -6.59
CA PRO A 56 -20.86 -6.60 -8.04
C PRO A 56 -21.42 -5.26 -8.52
N GLY A 57 -20.61 -4.43 -9.18
CA GLY A 57 -21.11 -3.23 -9.87
C GLY A 57 -20.37 -1.91 -9.66
N GLY A 58 -19.14 -1.89 -9.16
CA GLY A 58 -18.41 -0.63 -8.99
C GLY A 58 -16.91 -0.78 -9.13
N ALA A 59 -16.41 -0.92 -10.37
CA ALA A 59 -15.04 -0.51 -10.64
C ALA A 59 -14.98 1.02 -10.55
N VAL A 60 -14.75 1.54 -9.34
CA VAL A 60 -14.40 2.94 -9.11
C VAL A 60 -13.13 3.24 -9.92
N PRO A 61 -13.02 4.43 -10.56
CA PRO A 61 -11.86 4.79 -11.37
C PRO A 61 -10.57 4.56 -10.58
N GLY A 62 -9.59 3.93 -11.24
CA GLY A 62 -8.38 3.40 -10.64
C GLY A 62 -7.76 4.35 -9.62
N GLY A 63 -7.75 3.93 -8.36
CA GLY A 63 -7.02 4.64 -7.33
C GLY A 63 -5.56 4.83 -7.75
N PHE A 64 -4.94 5.89 -7.26
CA PHE A 64 -3.50 6.10 -7.37
C PHE A 64 -2.79 4.82 -6.96
N GLY A 65 -2.09 4.23 -7.92
CA GLY A 65 -1.55 2.90 -7.81
C GLY A 65 -0.05 2.88 -8.00
N PRO A 66 0.60 1.81 -7.56
CA PRO A 66 2.02 1.60 -7.78
C PRO A 66 2.36 1.77 -9.26
N LEU A 67 3.54 2.33 -9.53
CA LEU A 67 4.00 2.69 -10.88
C LEU A 67 4.41 1.45 -11.70
N LEU A 68 4.60 0.31 -11.04
CA LEU A 68 5.20 -0.89 -11.61
C LEU A 68 4.22 -2.07 -11.69
N ASP A 69 4.33 -2.86 -12.77
CA ASP A 69 3.54 -4.07 -12.97
C ASP A 69 4.02 -5.22 -12.07
N GLY A 70 3.13 -5.76 -11.25
CA GLY A 70 3.43 -6.83 -10.30
C GLY A 70 2.83 -6.55 -8.93
N TRP A 71 3.05 -7.44 -7.95
CA TRP A 71 2.77 -7.12 -6.55
C TRP A 71 4.08 -6.93 -5.79
N TYR A 72 4.24 -5.76 -5.19
CA TYR A 72 5.39 -5.40 -4.37
C TYR A 72 5.01 -5.36 -2.89
N GLY A 73 5.93 -5.73 -1.99
CA GLY A 73 5.69 -5.53 -0.55
C GLY A 73 5.56 -4.04 -0.24
N VAL A 74 6.55 -3.27 -0.69
CA VAL A 74 6.60 -1.82 -0.63
C VAL A 74 6.96 -1.30 -2.02
N ASP A 75 6.17 -0.37 -2.55
CA ASP A 75 6.50 0.41 -3.75
C ASP A 75 6.77 1.86 -3.36
N VAL A 76 7.89 2.41 -3.85
CA VAL A 76 8.39 3.73 -3.44
C VAL A 76 8.82 4.50 -4.67
N SER A 77 8.33 5.73 -4.83
CA SER A 77 8.84 6.66 -5.84
C SER A 77 8.90 8.09 -5.29
N ASP A 78 10.05 8.73 -5.46
CA ASP A 78 10.35 10.08 -4.95
C ASP A 78 9.94 10.28 -3.48
N SER A 79 10.14 9.24 -2.66
CA SER A 79 9.63 9.14 -1.29
C SER A 79 10.62 8.37 -0.42
N THR A 80 10.47 8.47 0.90
CA THR A 80 11.31 7.74 1.86
C THR A 80 10.48 6.73 2.63
N VAL A 81 10.94 5.47 2.66
CA VAL A 81 10.37 4.43 3.52
C VAL A 81 11.49 3.80 4.33
N ASP A 82 11.30 3.76 5.65
CA ASP A 82 12.19 3.10 6.58
C ASP A 82 11.49 1.89 7.22
N LEU A 83 12.20 0.77 7.31
CA LEU A 83 11.72 -0.51 7.83
C LEU A 83 12.63 -0.98 8.96
N ALA A 84 12.07 -1.12 10.17
CA ALA A 84 12.80 -1.49 11.39
C ALA A 84 12.15 -2.63 12.19
#